data_AF-A0A3R0MKX4-F1
#
_entry.id   AF-A0A3R0MKX4-F1
#
_cell.length_a   1.000
_cell.length_b   1.000
_cell.length_c   1.000
_cell.angle_alpha   90.00
_cell.angle_beta   90.00
_cell.angle_gamma   90.00
#
_symmetry.space_group_name_H-M   'P 1'
#
loop_
_entity.id
_entity.type
_entity.pdbx_description
1 polymer ?
#
loop_
_entity_poly.entity_id
_entity_poly.type
_entity_poly.pdbx_seq_one_letter_code
_entity_poly.pdbx_strand_id
1 'polypeptide(L)'
;MSDTLLTEKILTGENVLRAAIARIEWIFETFPSVCLSFSGGKDSTVLFHLVAEVARRRKRHFSVLFIDWEAQYRCTIEHIQKMREMYHDVTETFYWVALPLTTVNGVSQFQPEWICWEPGVTWVRQPPEEAITDMTYFPFFRYAMTFEEFVPAFSSWFAGNRCGVAVLTGVRADESLNRFMGLVSQRKLRYADDKPWTTASPEGFYYTMYPLYDWKARDIWIYNARACAIYNPLYDLMYRADVPLRNMRVCEPFGPEQRKGLWLYHIL
;
A
#
# COMPACT_ATOMS: atom_id res chain seq x y z
N MET A 1 2.70 -34.02 -17.59
CA MET A 1 2.54 -33.00 -18.64
C MET A 1 3.07 -31.69 -18.09
N SER A 2 4.19 -31.24 -18.64
CA SER A 2 4.88 -30.02 -18.25
C SER A 2 4.15 -28.84 -18.89
N ASP A 3 3.16 -28.28 -18.19
CA ASP A 3 2.68 -26.94 -18.52
C ASP A 3 3.73 -25.95 -18.04
N THR A 4 4.70 -25.68 -18.92
CA THR A 4 5.58 -24.54 -18.80
C THR A 4 4.68 -23.31 -18.94
N LEU A 5 4.33 -22.66 -17.82
CA LEU A 5 3.64 -21.37 -17.80
C LEU A 5 4.54 -20.31 -18.45
N LEU A 6 4.64 -20.30 -19.77
CA LEU A 6 5.19 -19.22 -20.56
C LEU A 6 4.18 -18.07 -20.52
N THR A 7 4.15 -17.38 -19.39
CA THR A 7 3.39 -16.13 -19.29
C THR A 7 4.24 -15.04 -19.92
N GLU A 8 4.02 -14.80 -21.21
CA GLU A 8 4.73 -13.76 -21.95
C GLU A 8 4.21 -12.37 -21.59
N LYS A 9 5.11 -11.39 -21.48
CA LYS A 9 4.74 -9.98 -21.33
C LYS A 9 4.25 -9.45 -22.68
N ILE A 10 3.01 -8.98 -22.73
CA ILE A 10 2.43 -8.38 -23.93
C ILE A 10 2.73 -6.88 -23.92
N LEU A 11 3.36 -6.37 -24.99
CA LEU A 11 3.58 -4.95 -25.19
C LEU A 11 2.35 -4.32 -25.85
N THR A 12 1.63 -3.46 -25.14
CA THR A 12 0.44 -2.79 -25.66
C THR A 12 0.75 -1.53 -26.49
N GLY A 13 1.98 -1.01 -26.39
CA GLY A 13 2.36 0.29 -26.94
C GLY A 13 1.77 1.49 -26.19
N GLU A 14 1.00 1.24 -25.13
CA GLU A 14 0.32 2.28 -24.37
C GLU A 14 1.25 2.93 -23.34
N ASN A 15 1.01 4.22 -23.09
CA ASN A 15 1.68 4.95 -22.02
C ASN A 15 1.14 4.50 -20.65
N VAL A 16 2.03 4.03 -19.76
CA VAL A 16 1.65 3.48 -18.44
C VAL A 16 0.90 4.46 -17.54
N LEU A 17 1.16 5.77 -17.66
CA LEU A 17 0.43 6.81 -16.92
C LEU A 17 -1.00 6.94 -17.41
N ARG A 18 -1.21 7.02 -18.74
CA ARG A 18 -2.56 7.03 -19.34
C ARG A 18 -3.33 5.76 -18.97
N ALA A 19 -2.69 4.60 -19.08
CA ALA A 19 -3.31 3.33 -18.73
C ALA A 19 -3.67 3.24 -17.23
N ALA A 20 -2.82 3.76 -16.34
CA ALA A 20 -3.12 3.83 -14.90
C ALA A 20 -4.32 4.74 -14.61
N ILE A 21 -4.36 5.93 -15.22
CA ILE A 21 -5.49 6.86 -15.08
C ILE A 21 -6.78 6.21 -15.59
N ALA A 22 -6.77 5.57 -16.76
CA ALA A 22 -7.94 4.88 -17.32
C ALA A 22 -8.45 3.75 -16.40
N ARG A 23 -7.53 2.98 -15.79
CA ARG A 23 -7.89 1.96 -14.79
C ARG A 23 -8.55 2.58 -13.56
N ILE A 24 -8.02 3.68 -13.04
CA ILE A 24 -8.58 4.38 -11.87
C ILE A 24 -9.95 5.00 -12.20
N GLU A 25 -10.10 5.59 -13.37
CA GLU A 25 -11.39 6.11 -13.86
C GLU A 25 -12.45 5.01 -13.92
N TRP A 26 -12.10 3.86 -14.49
CA TRP A 26 -12.98 2.68 -14.51
C TRP A 26 -13.33 2.19 -13.10
N ILE A 27 -12.38 2.24 -12.14
CA ILE A 27 -12.66 1.88 -10.75
C ILE A 27 -13.75 2.79 -10.17
N PHE A 28 -13.63 4.11 -10.32
CA PHE A 28 -14.63 5.04 -9.78
C PHE A 28 -15.99 4.96 -10.47
N GLU A 29 -16.03 4.53 -11.73
CA GLU A 29 -17.28 4.25 -12.46
C GLU A 29 -17.96 2.96 -11.97
N THR A 30 -17.16 1.95 -11.63
CA THR A 30 -17.66 0.60 -11.34
C THR A 30 -17.98 0.41 -9.86
N PHE A 31 -17.17 0.99 -8.96
CA PHE A 31 -17.24 0.70 -7.53
C PHE A 31 -17.84 1.89 -6.75
N PRO A 32 -18.88 1.67 -5.93
CA PRO A 32 -19.44 2.70 -5.06
C PRO A 32 -18.46 3.12 -3.95
N SER A 33 -17.66 2.20 -3.43
CA SER A 33 -16.70 2.46 -2.36
C SER A 33 -15.29 2.09 -2.80
N VAL A 34 -14.37 3.04 -2.62
CA VAL A 34 -12.96 2.92 -3.01
C VAL A 34 -12.12 3.21 -1.77
N CYS A 35 -11.18 2.31 -1.46
CA CYS A 35 -10.20 2.50 -0.39
C CYS A 35 -8.78 2.37 -0.96
N LEU A 36 -7.92 3.34 -0.65
CA LEU A 36 -6.51 3.31 -1.00
C LEU A 36 -5.68 2.80 0.18
N SER A 37 -4.96 1.69 -0.01
CA SER A 37 -3.92 1.27 0.92
C SER A 37 -2.65 2.10 0.67
N PHE A 38 -2.34 2.97 1.62
CA PHE A 38 -1.24 3.92 1.54
C PHE A 38 -0.18 3.58 2.58
N SER A 39 1.10 3.50 2.16
CA SER A 39 2.22 3.10 3.03
C SER A 39 3.25 4.21 3.26
N GLY A 40 3.06 5.39 2.65
CA GLY A 40 4.09 6.44 2.60
C GLY A 40 5.30 6.09 1.71
N GLY A 41 5.28 4.97 1.00
CA GLY A 41 6.32 4.58 0.05
C GLY A 41 6.15 5.28 -1.32
N LYS A 42 7.19 5.22 -2.16
CA LYS A 42 7.21 5.87 -3.49
C LYS A 42 6.05 5.43 -4.38
N ASP A 43 5.76 4.13 -4.41
CA ASP A 43 4.76 3.54 -5.30
C ASP A 43 3.33 3.89 -4.83
N SER A 44 3.06 3.78 -3.54
CA SER A 44 1.76 4.14 -2.95
C SER A 44 1.51 5.65 -2.94
N THR A 45 2.56 6.47 -2.87
CA THR A 45 2.47 7.94 -2.99
C THR A 45 2.03 8.36 -4.39
N VAL A 46 2.64 7.81 -5.44
CA VAL A 46 2.21 8.07 -6.83
C VAL A 46 0.77 7.61 -7.04
N LEU A 47 0.40 6.43 -6.53
CA LEU A 47 -0.98 5.96 -6.62
C LEU A 47 -1.96 6.93 -5.96
N PHE A 48 -1.61 7.49 -4.78
CA PHE A 48 -2.45 8.48 -4.10
C PHE A 48 -2.66 9.73 -4.96
N HIS A 49 -1.60 10.30 -5.54
CA HIS A 49 -1.72 11.45 -6.43
C HIS A 49 -2.70 11.19 -7.59
N LEU A 50 -2.57 10.05 -8.26
CA LEU A 50 -3.42 9.68 -9.39
C LEU A 50 -4.88 9.43 -8.97
N VAL A 51 -5.09 8.74 -7.85
CA VAL A 51 -6.43 8.46 -7.32
C VAL A 51 -7.12 9.76 -6.92
N ALA A 52 -6.43 10.66 -6.23
CA ALA A 52 -6.97 11.94 -5.82
C ALA A 52 -7.30 12.85 -7.02
N GLU A 53 -6.46 12.87 -8.03
CA GLU A 53 -6.73 13.63 -9.26
C GLU A 53 -8.01 13.14 -9.96
N VAL A 54 -8.16 11.82 -10.12
CA VAL A 54 -9.36 11.23 -10.71
C VAL A 54 -10.58 11.50 -9.84
N ALA A 55 -10.47 11.32 -8.52
CA ALA A 55 -11.54 11.56 -7.56
C ALA A 55 -12.06 13.00 -7.66
N ARG A 56 -11.17 14.00 -7.71
CA ARG A 56 -11.51 15.42 -7.92
C ARG A 56 -12.26 15.62 -9.24
N ARG A 57 -11.73 15.09 -10.36
CA ARG A 57 -12.36 15.23 -11.69
C ARG A 57 -13.75 14.60 -11.74
N ARG A 58 -13.94 13.45 -11.07
CA ARG A 58 -15.20 12.71 -11.01
C ARG A 58 -16.14 13.19 -9.90
N LYS A 59 -15.73 14.16 -9.08
CA LYS A 59 -16.45 14.62 -7.87
C LYS A 59 -16.85 13.46 -6.96
N ARG A 60 -15.91 12.53 -6.76
CA ARG A 60 -16.04 11.36 -5.89
C ARG A 60 -15.06 11.48 -4.73
N HIS A 61 -15.37 10.80 -3.64
CA HIS A 61 -14.47 10.62 -2.51
C HIS A 61 -14.01 9.17 -2.43
N PHE A 62 -12.92 8.94 -1.71
CA PHE A 62 -12.38 7.63 -1.38
C PHE A 62 -11.87 7.62 0.06
N SER A 63 -11.74 6.44 0.65
CA SER A 63 -11.09 6.26 1.95
C SER A 63 -9.62 5.91 1.79
N VAL A 64 -8.82 6.15 2.82
CA VAL A 64 -7.40 5.78 2.87
C VAL A 64 -7.15 4.90 4.09
N LEU A 65 -6.46 3.78 3.91
CA LEU A 65 -5.93 2.96 4.98
C LEU A 65 -4.42 3.16 5.09
N PHE A 66 -3.96 3.62 6.24
CA PHE A 66 -2.55 3.64 6.62
C PHE A 66 -2.34 2.83 7.90
N ILE A 67 -1.42 1.87 7.85
CA ILE A 67 -1.01 1.09 9.02
C ILE A 67 0.30 1.68 9.56
N ASP A 68 0.20 2.19 10.77
CA ASP A 68 1.27 2.79 11.52
C ASP A 68 2.02 1.70 12.30
N TRP A 69 3.26 1.45 11.91
CA TRP A 69 4.12 0.44 12.53
C TRP A 69 4.95 0.99 13.68
N GLU A 70 4.60 2.10 14.32
CA GLU A 70 5.32 2.75 15.43
C GLU A 70 6.73 3.26 15.04
N ALA A 71 7.65 2.35 14.71
CA ALA A 71 9.05 2.59 14.41
C ALA A 71 9.35 2.87 12.92
N GLN A 72 8.42 3.47 12.18
CA GLN A 72 8.70 4.01 10.84
C GLN A 72 9.54 5.29 10.94
N TYR A 73 10.35 5.56 9.90
CA TYR A 73 11.12 6.81 9.82
C TYR A 73 10.25 8.04 9.99
N ARG A 74 10.75 9.03 10.74
CA ARG A 74 10.06 10.30 10.98
C ARG A 74 9.63 10.98 9.68
N CYS A 75 10.50 11.04 8.68
CA CYS A 75 10.19 11.62 7.37
C CYS A 75 9.03 10.91 6.65
N THR A 76 8.85 9.60 6.87
CA THR A 76 7.70 8.85 6.35
C THR A 76 6.42 9.30 7.03
N ILE A 77 6.42 9.44 8.36
CA ILE A 77 5.26 9.90 9.13
C ILE A 77 4.87 11.34 8.75
N GLU A 78 5.85 12.24 8.64
CA GLU A 78 5.64 13.62 8.17
C GLU A 78 5.10 13.65 6.73
N HIS A 79 5.58 12.76 5.84
CA HIS A 79 5.05 12.64 4.48
C HIS A 79 3.59 12.17 4.49
N ILE A 80 3.22 11.22 5.34
CA ILE A 80 1.85 10.72 5.44
C ILE A 80 0.91 11.83 5.92
N GLN A 81 1.31 12.62 6.92
CA GLN A 81 0.55 13.78 7.38
C GLN A 81 0.34 14.80 6.26
N LYS A 82 1.41 15.15 5.52
CA LYS A 82 1.31 16.06 4.37
C LYS A 82 0.35 15.55 3.29
N MET A 83 0.41 14.25 2.98
CA MET A 83 -0.49 13.64 1.98
C MET A 83 -1.94 13.63 2.46
N ARG A 84 -2.19 13.36 3.75
CA ARG A 84 -3.51 13.41 4.37
C ARG A 84 -4.10 14.82 4.28
N GLU A 85 -3.33 15.85 4.64
CA GLU A 85 -3.76 17.25 4.55
C GLU A 85 -4.02 17.69 3.10
N MET A 86 -3.08 17.38 2.19
CA MET A 86 -3.15 17.76 0.78
C MET A 86 -4.39 17.23 0.04
N TYR A 87 -4.87 16.06 0.46
CA TYR A 87 -5.98 15.35 -0.19
C TYR A 87 -7.21 15.20 0.71
N HIS A 88 -7.30 15.97 1.79
CA HIS A 88 -8.45 15.97 2.69
C HIS A 88 -9.76 16.30 1.96
N ASP A 89 -9.73 17.15 0.94
CA ASP A 89 -10.89 17.55 0.13
C ASP A 89 -11.58 16.39 -0.60
N VAL A 90 -10.85 15.31 -0.90
CA VAL A 90 -11.37 14.11 -1.59
C VAL A 90 -11.26 12.83 -0.78
N THR A 91 -10.76 12.91 0.45
CA THR A 91 -10.69 11.77 1.36
C THR A 91 -11.92 11.77 2.27
N GLU A 92 -12.71 10.70 2.21
CA GLU A 92 -13.89 10.53 3.06
C GLU A 92 -13.47 10.16 4.50
N THR A 93 -12.67 9.10 4.63
CA THR A 93 -12.09 8.69 5.92
C THR A 93 -10.62 8.34 5.71
N PHE A 94 -9.75 8.88 6.56
CA PHE A 94 -8.34 8.48 6.62
C PHE A 94 -8.14 7.59 7.85
N TYR A 95 -8.18 6.27 7.66
CA TYR A 95 -7.92 5.29 8.71
C TYR A 95 -6.43 5.24 9.02
N TRP A 96 -5.99 6.04 9.99
CA TRP A 96 -4.66 5.96 10.56
C TRP A 96 -4.67 4.93 11.69
N VAL A 97 -4.22 3.71 11.43
CA VAL A 97 -4.31 2.59 12.38
C VAL A 97 -3.02 2.50 13.19
N ALA A 98 -3.09 2.79 14.48
CA ALA A 98 -2.01 2.64 15.46
C ALA A 98 -2.41 1.64 16.55
N LEU A 99 -2.73 0.42 16.11
CA LEU A 99 -3.16 -0.70 16.96
C LEU A 99 -2.04 -1.73 17.10
N PRO A 100 -2.06 -2.57 18.15
CA PRO A 100 -1.04 -3.59 18.33
C PRO A 100 -1.18 -4.73 17.32
N LEU A 101 -0.29 -4.71 16.32
CA LEU A 101 -0.23 -5.68 15.23
C LEU A 101 1.10 -6.43 15.26
N THR A 102 1.02 -7.73 14.99
CA THR A 102 2.18 -8.62 14.95
C THR A 102 2.78 -8.65 13.56
N THR A 103 4.10 -8.61 13.48
CA THR A 103 4.88 -8.85 12.27
C THR A 103 6.09 -9.73 12.55
N VAL A 104 6.60 -10.37 11.51
CA VAL A 104 7.81 -11.19 11.60
C VAL A 104 9.01 -10.29 11.91
N ASN A 105 9.77 -10.66 12.93
CA ASN A 105 11.03 -10.02 13.27
C ASN A 105 12.19 -10.80 12.64
N GLY A 106 12.69 -10.30 11.51
CA GLY A 106 13.83 -10.86 10.80
C GLY A 106 15.19 -10.60 11.46
N VAL A 107 15.24 -9.89 12.59
CA VAL A 107 16.49 -9.43 13.23
C VAL A 107 16.85 -10.21 14.50
N SER A 108 15.96 -11.07 14.99
CA SER A 108 16.19 -11.86 16.20
C SER A 108 15.71 -13.30 16.00
N GLN A 109 16.55 -14.26 16.40
CA GLN A 109 16.15 -15.67 16.49
C GLN A 109 15.45 -15.99 17.81
N PHE A 110 15.63 -15.15 18.84
CA PHE A 110 15.02 -15.34 20.16
C PHE A 110 13.64 -14.67 20.25
N GLN A 111 13.44 -13.60 19.49
CA GLN A 111 12.18 -12.88 19.38
C GLN A 111 11.79 -12.83 17.90
N PRO A 112 11.25 -13.92 17.34
CA PRO A 112 10.98 -14.05 15.91
C PRO A 112 9.78 -13.20 15.43
N GLU A 113 9.05 -12.60 16.37
CA GLU A 113 7.92 -11.71 16.12
C GLU A 113 8.10 -10.41 16.90
N TRP A 114 7.47 -9.35 16.40
CA TRP A 114 7.42 -8.05 17.04
C TRP A 114 6.00 -7.48 16.93
N ILE A 115 5.53 -6.87 18.02
CA ILE A 115 4.23 -6.22 18.11
C ILE A 115 4.48 -4.71 18.16
N CYS A 116 3.99 -3.96 17.16
CA CYS A 116 4.00 -2.50 17.24
C CYS A 116 2.96 -2.02 18.26
N TRP A 117 3.11 -0.83 18.84
CA TRP A 117 2.09 -0.24 19.73
C TRP A 117 1.68 -1.15 20.90
N GLU A 118 2.58 -2.03 21.37
CA GLU A 118 2.29 -2.97 22.45
C GLU A 118 2.06 -2.23 23.78
N PRO A 119 0.93 -2.42 24.48
CA PRO A 119 0.68 -1.78 25.76
C PRO A 119 1.71 -2.21 26.82
N GLY A 120 2.15 -1.25 27.64
CA GLY A 120 3.12 -1.53 28.71
C GLY A 120 4.59 -1.59 28.26
N VAL A 121 4.85 -1.41 26.95
CA VAL A 121 6.20 -1.27 26.40
C VAL A 121 6.52 0.22 26.17
N THR A 122 7.80 0.58 26.23
CA THR A 122 8.24 1.93 25.86
C THR A 122 8.26 2.07 24.34
N TRP A 123 7.34 2.87 23.80
CA TRP A 123 7.28 3.14 22.36
C TRP A 123 8.33 4.15 21.91
N VAL A 124 8.76 4.04 20.65
CA VAL A 124 9.75 4.98 20.06
C VAL A 124 9.17 6.37 19.78
N ARG A 125 7.84 6.48 19.68
CA ARG A 125 7.11 7.74 19.57
C ARG A 125 5.66 7.56 20.01
N GLN A 126 4.92 8.67 20.06
CA GLN A 126 3.47 8.66 20.29
C GLN A 126 2.72 8.63 18.94
N PRO A 127 1.53 8.01 18.88
CA PRO A 127 0.67 8.11 17.71
C PRO A 127 0.09 9.54 17.63
N PRO A 128 -0.28 10.03 16.43
CA PRO A 128 -0.99 11.30 16.34
C PRO A 128 -2.38 11.20 16.98
N GLU A 129 -2.94 12.32 17.44
CA GLU A 129 -4.21 12.36 18.18
C GLU A 129 -5.38 11.72 17.42
N GLU A 130 -5.39 11.84 16.10
CA GLU A 130 -6.45 11.31 15.25
C GLU A 130 -6.24 9.85 14.82
N ALA A 131 -5.19 9.20 15.32
CA ALA A 131 -4.97 7.78 15.07
C ALA A 131 -5.97 6.92 15.85
N ILE A 132 -6.35 5.81 15.21
CA ILE A 132 -7.14 4.77 15.83
C ILE A 132 -6.21 3.97 16.75
N THR A 133 -6.28 4.26 18.05
CA THR A 133 -5.53 3.57 19.11
C THR A 133 -6.45 2.71 20.00
N ASP A 134 -7.76 2.92 19.93
CA ASP A 134 -8.75 2.12 20.64
C ASP A 134 -8.93 0.75 19.95
N MET A 135 -8.55 -0.31 20.64
CA MET A 135 -8.66 -1.69 20.15
C MET A 135 -10.11 -2.14 19.91
N THR A 136 -11.10 -1.42 20.44
CA THR A 136 -12.52 -1.70 20.23
C THR A 136 -13.12 -1.02 19.00
N TYR A 137 -12.36 -0.12 18.34
CA TYR A 137 -12.82 0.63 17.17
C TYR A 137 -13.29 -0.29 16.03
N PHE A 138 -12.53 -1.34 15.76
CA PHE A 138 -12.89 -2.34 14.77
C PHE A 138 -13.46 -3.58 15.46
N PRO A 139 -14.71 -3.98 15.17
CA PRO A 139 -15.33 -5.14 15.83
C PRO A 139 -14.65 -6.47 15.49
N PHE A 140 -13.87 -6.52 14.40
CA PHE A 140 -13.09 -7.71 14.01
C PHE A 140 -11.69 -7.75 14.62
N PHE A 141 -11.21 -6.65 15.22
CA PHE A 141 -9.84 -6.57 15.70
C PHE A 141 -9.66 -7.48 16.91
N ARG A 142 -8.52 -8.17 16.94
CA ARG A 142 -8.05 -8.98 18.06
C ARG A 142 -6.62 -8.59 18.37
N TYR A 143 -6.31 -8.47 19.66
CA TYR A 143 -4.98 -8.09 20.12
C TYR A 143 -3.89 -8.94 19.42
N ALA A 144 -2.85 -8.26 18.92
CA ALA A 144 -1.69 -8.89 18.28
C ALA A 144 -2.02 -9.75 17.05
N MET A 145 -3.10 -9.44 16.32
CA MET A 145 -3.32 -10.06 15.01
C MET A 145 -2.24 -9.67 14.01
N THR A 146 -1.99 -10.55 13.04
CA THR A 146 -0.98 -10.27 12.02
C THR A 146 -1.50 -9.26 11.00
N PHE A 147 -0.58 -8.61 10.27
CA PHE A 147 -0.93 -7.78 9.12
C PHE A 147 -1.73 -8.56 8.08
N GLU A 148 -1.33 -9.81 7.81
CA GLU A 148 -1.97 -10.71 6.85
C GLU A 148 -3.41 -11.08 7.24
N GLU A 149 -3.75 -11.00 8.52
CA GLU A 149 -5.13 -11.16 9.01
C GLU A 149 -5.87 -9.83 9.03
N PHE A 150 -5.19 -8.75 9.41
CA PHE A 150 -5.81 -7.42 9.57
C PHE A 150 -6.31 -6.87 8.24
N VAL A 151 -5.50 -6.92 7.17
CA VAL A 151 -5.86 -6.31 5.88
C VAL A 151 -7.10 -6.97 5.25
N PRO A 152 -7.21 -8.31 5.18
CA PRO A 152 -8.45 -8.95 4.72
C PRO A 152 -9.64 -8.65 5.62
N ALA A 153 -9.47 -8.69 6.95
CA ALA A 153 -10.55 -8.41 7.90
C ALA A 153 -11.05 -6.97 7.78
N PHE A 154 -10.14 -5.99 7.66
CA PHE A 154 -10.45 -4.59 7.36
C PHE A 154 -11.20 -4.45 6.05
N SER A 155 -10.75 -5.13 4.98
CA SER A 155 -11.37 -5.04 3.66
C SER A 155 -12.80 -5.59 3.66
N SER A 156 -13.03 -6.73 4.35
CA SER A 156 -14.35 -7.31 4.55
C SER A 156 -15.25 -6.42 5.41
N TRP A 157 -14.72 -5.86 6.50
CA TRP A 157 -15.46 -4.91 7.35
C TRP A 157 -15.81 -3.62 6.61
N PHE A 158 -14.88 -3.08 5.82
CA PHE A 158 -15.08 -1.87 5.03
C PHE A 158 -16.08 -2.09 3.90
N ALA A 159 -16.14 -3.30 3.33
CA ALA A 159 -17.23 -3.71 2.45
C ALA A 159 -18.56 -3.77 3.19
N GLY A 160 -18.58 -4.28 4.43
CA GLY A 160 -19.80 -4.43 5.22
C GLY A 160 -20.83 -5.26 4.44
N ASN A 161 -22.06 -4.74 4.31
CA ASN A 161 -23.10 -5.35 3.48
C ASN A 161 -23.09 -4.85 2.03
N ARG A 162 -22.13 -3.98 1.65
CA ARG A 162 -22.03 -3.42 0.30
C ARG A 162 -21.21 -4.38 -0.55
N CYS A 163 -21.84 -4.97 -1.56
CA CYS A 163 -21.09 -5.64 -2.62
C CYS A 163 -20.35 -4.58 -3.47
N GLY A 164 -19.12 -4.87 -3.88
CA GLY A 164 -18.38 -4.03 -4.82
C GLY A 164 -17.55 -2.94 -4.14
N VAL A 165 -16.58 -3.36 -3.31
CA VAL A 165 -15.52 -2.47 -2.82
C VAL A 165 -14.23 -2.68 -3.59
N ALA A 166 -13.57 -1.58 -3.97
CA ALA A 166 -12.23 -1.61 -4.54
C ALA A 166 -11.18 -1.19 -3.51
N VAL A 167 -10.21 -2.06 -3.23
CA VAL A 167 -9.04 -1.78 -2.39
C VAL A 167 -7.81 -1.63 -3.26
N LEU A 168 -7.28 -0.42 -3.38
CA LEU A 168 -6.19 -0.08 -4.29
C LEU A 168 -4.86 -0.20 -3.57
N THR A 169 -3.88 -0.84 -4.21
CA THR A 169 -2.53 -0.98 -3.66
C THR A 169 -1.47 -0.59 -4.69
N GLY A 170 -0.36 0.00 -4.22
CA GLY A 170 0.75 0.45 -5.06
C GLY A 170 1.68 -0.67 -5.54
N VAL A 171 1.19 -1.90 -5.70
CA VAL A 171 2.03 -3.05 -6.10
C VAL A 171 2.32 -3.00 -7.60
N ARG A 172 3.58 -3.27 -7.95
CA ARG A 172 4.02 -3.41 -9.33
C ARG A 172 4.62 -4.79 -9.58
N ALA A 173 4.38 -5.33 -10.77
CA ALA A 173 4.89 -6.64 -11.17
C ALA A 173 6.43 -6.66 -11.27
N ASP A 174 7.04 -5.52 -11.59
CA ASP A 174 8.49 -5.37 -11.73
C ASP A 174 9.25 -5.33 -10.39
N GLU A 175 8.55 -5.35 -9.25
CA GLU A 175 9.20 -5.30 -7.94
C GLU A 175 9.79 -6.64 -7.48
N SER A 176 9.13 -7.76 -7.78
CA SER A 176 9.64 -9.09 -7.43
C SER A 176 8.96 -10.16 -8.27
N LEU A 177 9.64 -11.31 -8.41
CA LEU A 177 9.06 -12.49 -9.07
C LEU A 177 7.74 -12.90 -8.39
N ASN A 178 7.68 -12.87 -7.06
CA ASN A 178 6.46 -13.22 -6.31
C ASN A 178 5.29 -12.30 -6.66
N ARG A 179 5.53 -10.99 -6.81
CA ARG A 179 4.50 -10.02 -7.22
C ARG A 179 4.06 -10.25 -8.66
N PHE A 180 5.00 -10.51 -9.56
CA PHE A 180 4.68 -10.90 -10.94
C PHE A 180 3.80 -12.15 -10.95
N MET A 181 4.22 -13.23 -10.27
CA MET A 181 3.50 -14.50 -10.19
C MET A 181 2.10 -14.33 -9.58
N GLY A 182 1.97 -13.54 -8.51
CA GLY A 182 0.68 -13.23 -7.90
C GLY A 182 -0.26 -12.49 -8.85
N LEU A 183 0.27 -11.58 -9.68
CA LEU A 183 -0.52 -10.84 -10.67
C LEU A 183 -0.91 -11.71 -11.88
N VAL A 184 -0.02 -12.57 -12.36
CA VAL A 184 -0.27 -13.37 -13.57
C VAL A 184 -0.93 -14.72 -13.30
N SER A 185 -1.05 -15.11 -12.03
CA SER A 185 -1.68 -16.38 -11.64
C SER A 185 -3.05 -16.56 -12.31
N GLN A 186 -3.23 -17.69 -12.97
CA GLN A 186 -4.52 -18.13 -13.52
C GLN A 186 -5.43 -18.73 -12.44
N ARG A 187 -4.88 -19.03 -11.26
CA ARG A 187 -5.63 -19.58 -10.12
C ARG A 187 -6.34 -18.51 -9.31
N LYS A 188 -5.98 -17.23 -9.47
CA LYS A 188 -6.64 -16.14 -8.73
C LYS A 188 -7.98 -15.82 -9.37
N LEU A 189 -8.98 -15.55 -8.54
CA LEU A 189 -10.22 -14.97 -9.01
C LEU A 189 -9.97 -13.49 -9.34
N ARG A 190 -10.52 -13.03 -10.46
CA ARG A 190 -10.41 -11.65 -10.96
C ARG A 190 -11.80 -11.05 -11.02
N TYR A 191 -11.88 -9.73 -11.18
CA TYR A 191 -13.15 -9.07 -11.47
C TYR A 191 -13.72 -9.51 -12.82
N ALA A 192 -12.86 -9.54 -13.85
CA ALA A 192 -13.18 -10.00 -15.20
C ALA A 192 -11.90 -10.45 -15.92
N ASP A 193 -12.04 -11.21 -17.01
CA ASP A 193 -10.92 -11.76 -17.78
C ASP A 193 -10.02 -10.66 -18.37
N ASP A 194 -10.63 -9.56 -18.83
CA ASP A 194 -9.96 -8.38 -19.38
C ASP A 194 -9.40 -7.43 -18.30
N LYS A 195 -9.48 -7.82 -17.03
CA LYS A 195 -8.99 -7.06 -15.86
C LYS A 195 -7.96 -7.88 -15.07
N PRO A 196 -6.81 -8.24 -15.68
CA PRO A 196 -5.79 -9.10 -15.05
C PRO A 196 -5.13 -8.49 -13.81
N TRP A 197 -5.26 -7.17 -13.64
CA TRP A 197 -4.71 -6.39 -12.54
C TRP A 197 -5.64 -6.30 -11.32
N THR A 198 -6.63 -7.18 -11.26
CA THR A 198 -7.59 -7.28 -10.14
C THR A 198 -7.42 -8.62 -9.43
N THR A 199 -7.90 -8.71 -8.19
CA THR A 199 -8.00 -9.96 -7.43
C THR A 199 -9.25 -9.90 -6.57
N ALA A 200 -10.18 -10.82 -6.77
CA ALA A 200 -11.38 -10.93 -5.94
C ALA A 200 -11.05 -11.56 -4.59
N SER A 201 -11.67 -11.07 -3.53
CA SER A 201 -11.65 -11.74 -2.23
C SER A 201 -12.29 -13.14 -2.34
N PRO A 202 -11.84 -14.15 -1.58
CA PRO A 202 -12.48 -15.46 -1.56
C PRO A 202 -13.99 -15.41 -1.30
N GLU A 203 -14.45 -14.46 -0.51
CA GLU A 203 -15.85 -14.24 -0.15
C GLU A 203 -16.64 -13.46 -1.21
N GLY A 204 -15.97 -12.89 -2.22
CA GLY A 204 -16.59 -12.10 -3.29
C GLY A 204 -17.07 -10.69 -2.91
N PHE A 205 -16.77 -10.19 -1.71
CA PHE A 205 -17.26 -8.88 -1.25
C PHE A 205 -16.40 -7.68 -1.69
N TYR A 206 -15.09 -7.87 -1.84
CA TYR A 206 -14.17 -6.82 -2.26
C TYR A 206 -13.17 -7.31 -3.30
N TYR A 207 -12.53 -6.35 -3.97
CA TYR A 207 -11.53 -6.60 -4.99
C TYR A 207 -10.28 -5.78 -4.70
N THR A 208 -9.15 -6.45 -4.62
CA THR A 208 -7.84 -5.79 -4.58
C THR A 208 -7.43 -5.40 -6.00
N MET A 209 -7.10 -4.13 -6.17
CA MET A 209 -6.80 -3.50 -7.45
C MET A 209 -5.34 -3.05 -7.50
N TYR A 210 -4.68 -3.26 -8.64
CA TYR A 210 -3.28 -2.91 -8.86
C TYR A 210 -3.11 -1.94 -10.05
N PRO A 211 -3.53 -0.66 -9.95
CA PRO A 211 -3.50 0.27 -11.09
C PRO A 211 -2.09 0.63 -11.59
N LEU A 212 -1.04 0.28 -10.86
CA LEU A 212 0.36 0.51 -11.26
C LEU A 212 1.08 -0.79 -11.67
N TYR A 213 0.38 -1.92 -11.84
CA TYR A 213 1.02 -3.24 -11.95
C TYR A 213 2.11 -3.34 -13.04
N ASP A 214 1.97 -2.58 -14.12
CA ASP A 214 2.82 -2.55 -15.31
C ASP A 214 3.89 -1.44 -15.26
N TRP A 215 3.93 -0.64 -14.21
CA TRP A 215 4.95 0.39 -14.01
C TRP A 215 6.30 -0.21 -13.58
N LYS A 216 7.38 0.41 -14.05
CA LYS A 216 8.74 0.15 -13.58
C LYS A 216 9.15 1.15 -12.50
N ALA A 217 10.18 0.83 -11.73
CA ALA A 217 10.70 1.73 -10.70
C ALA A 217 11.09 3.11 -11.26
N ARG A 218 11.62 3.18 -12.49
CA ARG A 218 11.95 4.45 -13.15
C ARG A 218 10.72 5.31 -13.45
N ASP A 219 9.57 4.70 -13.73
CA ASP A 219 8.37 5.41 -14.15
C ASP A 219 7.80 6.22 -12.97
N ILE A 220 7.95 5.70 -11.74
CA ILE A 220 7.64 6.41 -10.48
C ILE A 220 8.45 7.70 -10.37
N TRP A 221 9.76 7.64 -10.59
CA TRP A 221 10.64 8.80 -10.51
C TRP A 221 10.40 9.80 -11.64
N ILE A 222 10.15 9.31 -12.87
CA ILE A 222 9.78 10.15 -14.01
C ILE A 222 8.48 10.89 -13.73
N TYR A 223 7.47 10.22 -13.14
CA TYR A 223 6.22 10.86 -12.75
C TYR A 223 6.47 12.00 -11.75
N ASN A 224 7.18 11.72 -10.64
CA ASN A 224 7.45 12.75 -9.62
C ASN A 224 8.17 13.97 -10.22
N ALA A 225 9.18 13.75 -11.07
CA ALA A 225 9.91 14.82 -11.72
C ALA A 225 9.06 15.63 -12.71
N ARG A 226 8.21 14.97 -13.51
CA ARG A 226 7.37 15.64 -14.52
C ARG A 226 6.17 16.36 -13.90
N ALA A 227 5.56 15.76 -12.88
CA ALA A 227 4.39 16.32 -12.21
C ALA A 227 4.77 17.35 -11.13
N CYS A 228 6.06 17.46 -10.78
CA CYS A 228 6.52 18.19 -9.59
C CYS A 228 5.76 17.75 -8.34
N ALA A 229 5.44 16.46 -8.26
CA ALA A 229 4.67 15.89 -7.15
C ALA A 229 5.55 15.72 -5.91
N ILE A 230 4.97 15.96 -4.73
CA ILE A 230 5.67 15.68 -3.48
C ILE A 230 5.90 14.17 -3.33
N TYR A 231 7.00 13.77 -2.71
CA TYR A 231 7.25 12.38 -2.37
C TYR A 231 7.96 12.30 -1.03
N ASN A 232 8.02 11.09 -0.47
CA ASN A 232 8.65 10.88 0.82
C ASN A 232 10.15 11.28 0.79
N PRO A 233 10.56 12.30 1.56
CA PRO A 233 11.95 12.79 1.55
C PRO A 233 12.97 11.74 1.99
N LEU A 234 12.54 10.65 2.62
CA LEU A 234 13.38 9.49 2.94
C LEU A 234 14.18 9.01 1.74
N TYR A 235 13.60 9.07 0.54
CA TYR A 235 14.25 8.56 -0.66
C TYR A 235 15.45 9.41 -1.10
N ASP A 236 15.43 10.72 -0.84
CA ASP A 236 16.59 11.57 -1.06
C ASP A 236 17.70 11.27 -0.06
N LEU A 237 17.33 10.96 1.18
CA LEU A 237 18.27 10.55 2.23
C LEU A 237 18.91 9.19 1.91
N MET A 238 18.10 8.22 1.48
CA MET A 238 18.58 6.92 0.98
C MET A 238 19.51 7.11 -0.22
N TYR A 239 19.19 8.01 -1.14
CA TYR A 239 20.05 8.30 -2.29
C TYR A 239 21.39 8.88 -1.86
N ARG A 240 21.41 9.85 -0.93
CA ARG A 240 22.64 10.42 -0.36
C ARG A 240 23.46 9.40 0.43
N ALA A 241 22.82 8.35 0.94
CA ALA A 241 23.46 7.21 1.60
C ALA A 241 23.86 6.09 0.61
N ASP A 242 23.90 6.36 -0.69
CA ASP A 242 24.29 5.42 -1.75
C ASP A 242 23.43 4.13 -1.81
N VAL A 243 22.19 4.17 -1.34
CA VAL A 243 21.26 3.05 -1.49
C VAL A 243 20.85 2.92 -2.96
N PRO A 244 21.03 1.75 -3.61
CA PRO A 244 20.58 1.58 -4.99
C PRO A 244 19.06 1.77 -5.12
N LEU A 245 18.59 2.43 -6.18
CA LEU A 245 17.15 2.72 -6.40
C LEU A 245 16.24 1.50 -6.24
N ARG A 246 16.69 0.31 -6.66
CA ARG A 246 15.93 -0.95 -6.53
C ARG A 246 15.76 -1.42 -5.07
N ASN A 247 16.65 -1.00 -4.18
CA ASN A 247 16.66 -1.36 -2.76
C ASN A 247 15.93 -0.32 -1.89
N MET A 248 15.56 0.84 -2.45
CA MET A 248 14.86 1.88 -1.72
C MET A 248 13.40 1.47 -1.46
N ARG A 249 13.10 1.15 -0.21
CA ARG A 249 11.79 0.65 0.22
C ARG A 249 11.43 1.17 1.61
N VAL A 250 10.13 1.35 1.82
CA VAL A 250 9.51 1.54 3.13
C VAL A 250 8.61 0.34 3.37
N CYS A 251 8.76 -0.31 4.51
CA CYS A 251 7.94 -1.42 4.98
C CYS A 251 8.04 -1.53 6.51
N GLU A 252 7.42 -2.56 7.08
CA GLU A 252 7.53 -2.92 8.50
C GLU A 252 9.02 -2.90 8.98
N PRO A 253 9.34 -2.20 10.09
CA PRO A 253 10.71 -1.89 10.51
C PRO A 253 11.64 -3.10 10.67
N PHE A 254 11.11 -4.21 11.17
CA PHE A 254 11.88 -5.42 11.48
C PHE A 254 11.59 -6.58 10.53
N GLY A 255 10.80 -6.36 9.48
CA GLY A 255 10.45 -7.40 8.53
C GLY A 255 11.65 -7.92 7.72
N PRO A 256 11.53 -9.11 7.10
CA PRO A 256 12.61 -9.71 6.30
C PRO A 256 13.17 -8.80 5.20
N GLU A 257 12.32 -7.94 4.63
CA GLU A 257 12.69 -6.98 3.58
C GLU A 257 13.43 -5.77 4.14
N GLN A 258 12.98 -5.20 5.26
CA GLN A 258 13.61 -4.03 5.89
C GLN A 258 14.94 -4.38 6.54
N ARG A 259 15.17 -5.65 6.90
CA ARG A 259 16.42 -6.14 7.50
C ARG A 259 17.67 -5.67 6.75
N LYS A 260 17.61 -5.60 5.41
CA LYS A 260 18.72 -5.16 4.55
C LYS A 260 19.10 -3.68 4.75
N GLY A 261 18.15 -2.87 5.20
CA GLY A 261 18.29 -1.43 5.38
C GLY A 261 18.29 -0.98 6.85
N LEU A 262 18.47 -1.87 7.83
CA LEU A 262 18.42 -1.49 9.25
C LEU A 262 19.49 -0.45 9.63
N TRP A 263 20.66 -0.53 9.01
CA TRP A 263 21.75 0.43 9.23
C TRP A 263 21.34 1.87 8.91
N LEU A 264 20.32 2.07 8.07
CA LEU A 264 19.79 3.40 7.75
C LEU A 264 19.12 4.06 8.96
N TYR A 265 18.56 3.30 9.92
CA TYR A 265 18.02 3.87 11.15
C TYR A 265 19.08 4.53 12.05
N HIS A 266 20.36 4.20 11.86
CA HIS A 266 21.45 4.83 12.61
C HIS A 266 21.89 6.17 12.00
N ILE A 267 21.58 6.41 10.73
CA ILE A 267 22.12 7.55 9.98
C ILE A 267 21.04 8.49 9.41
N LEU A 268 19.78 8.05 9.37
CA LEU A 268 18.62 8.78 8.86
C LEU A 268 17.62 9.06 9.98
#